data_AF-A0A7C5EGV8-F1
#
_entry.id   AF-A0A7C5EGV8-F1
#
_cell.length_a   1.000
_cell.length_b   1.000
_cell.length_c   1.000
_cell.angle_alpha   90.00
_cell.angle_beta   90.00
_cell.angle_gamma   90.00
#
_symmetry.space_group_name_H-M   'P 1'
#
loop_
_entity.id
_entity.type
_entity.pdbx_description
1 polymer ?
#
loop_
_entity_poly.entity_id
_entity_poly.type
_entity_poly.pdbx_seq_one_letter_code
_entity_poly.pdbx_strand_id
1 'polypeptide(L)'
;MNTKRGISISFLSILWLAAAALCADDPKDERFEKAEQWKMAAQNREMAAATQQDQAESLLQTAESFRKKEYLKESERRAWFDKAGDMEKTAGDLLGAAFMNLDKAIANWQSVAELYKTLGEKEREAEARLNFEAARRAAIEACAAAGDAYERAADAYSPANAAQPMKEAQASEKAAQFREMLAARQR
;
A
#
# COMPACT_ATOMS: atom_id res chain seq x y z
N MET A 1 45.07 61.11 -32.71
CA MET A 1 44.84 59.66 -32.77
C MET A 1 44.31 59.21 -31.42
N ASN A 2 43.15 58.55 -31.46
CA ASN A 2 42.27 58.21 -30.35
C ASN A 2 42.54 56.76 -29.95
N THR A 3 42.81 56.44 -28.68
CA THR A 3 42.66 55.07 -28.18
C THR A 3 42.11 55.05 -26.75
N LYS A 4 40.90 54.50 -26.68
CA LYS A 4 40.03 54.37 -25.52
C LYS A 4 40.60 53.38 -24.51
N ARG A 5 40.43 53.70 -23.22
CA ARG A 5 40.70 52.81 -22.07
C ARG A 5 39.75 51.61 -22.12
N GLY A 6 40.31 50.40 -22.24
CA GLY A 6 39.58 49.14 -22.16
C GLY A 6 39.17 48.85 -20.72
N ILE A 7 37.87 48.76 -20.49
CA ILE A 7 37.29 48.29 -19.24
C ILE A 7 37.51 46.77 -19.18
N SER A 8 38.20 46.32 -18.12
CA SER A 8 38.53 44.92 -17.85
C SER A 8 37.27 44.05 -17.81
N ILE A 9 37.19 43.09 -18.73
CA ILE A 9 36.11 42.10 -18.88
C ILE A 9 36.07 41.11 -17.68
N SER A 10 37.07 41.15 -16.80
CA SER A 10 37.26 40.16 -15.73
C SER A 10 36.30 40.28 -14.54
N PHE A 11 35.55 41.37 -14.41
CA PHE A 11 34.58 41.54 -13.30
C PHE A 11 33.17 41.03 -13.63
N LEU A 12 32.78 40.98 -14.90
CA LEU A 12 31.44 40.53 -15.33
C LEU A 12 31.27 39.02 -15.22
N SER A 13 32.35 38.24 -15.37
CA SER A 13 32.32 36.77 -15.27
C SER A 13 32.17 36.29 -13.82
N ILE A 14 32.72 37.02 -12.85
CA ILE A 14 32.66 36.67 -11.42
C ILE A 14 31.26 36.96 -10.86
N LEU A 15 30.62 38.04 -11.30
CA LEU A 15 29.24 38.38 -10.95
C LEU A 15 28.22 37.33 -11.47
N TRP A 16 28.49 36.72 -12.63
CA TRP A 16 27.64 35.67 -13.19
C TRP A 16 27.76 34.34 -12.44
N LEU A 17 28.98 33.94 -12.01
CA LEU A 17 29.17 32.76 -11.17
C LEU A 17 28.61 32.94 -9.75
N ALA A 18 28.68 34.15 -9.18
CA ALA A 18 28.07 34.43 -7.88
C ALA A 18 26.53 34.45 -7.94
N ALA A 19 25.94 34.89 -9.06
CA ALA A 19 24.49 34.83 -9.28
C ALA A 19 23.99 33.39 -9.49
N ALA A 20 24.76 32.53 -10.17
CA ALA A 20 24.40 31.12 -10.33
C ALA A 20 24.46 30.32 -9.02
N ALA A 21 25.35 30.69 -8.10
CA ALA A 21 25.42 30.09 -6.75
C ALA A 21 24.26 30.55 -5.83
N LEU A 22 23.61 31.68 -6.13
CA LEU A 22 22.40 32.15 -5.43
C LEU A 22 21.11 31.50 -5.97
N CYS A 23 21.19 30.82 -7.11
CA CYS A 23 20.10 30.01 -7.68
C CYS A 23 20.25 28.52 -7.37
N ALA A 24 21.19 28.13 -6.51
CA ALA A 24 21.21 26.78 -5.96
C ALA A 24 20.04 26.68 -4.97
N ASP A 25 19.08 25.80 -5.26
CA ASP A 25 17.93 25.54 -4.38
C ASP A 25 18.41 25.33 -2.94
N ASP A 26 17.73 25.93 -1.95
CA ASP A 26 18.11 25.76 -0.55
C ASP A 26 17.99 24.25 -0.22
N PRO A 27 19.03 23.60 0.33
CA PRO A 27 18.95 22.19 0.73
C PRO A 27 17.80 21.90 1.71
N LYS A 28 17.23 22.91 2.38
CA LYS A 28 15.98 22.80 3.14
C LYS A 28 14.75 22.68 2.25
N ASP A 29 14.67 23.46 1.17
CA ASP A 29 13.54 23.45 0.24
C ASP A 29 13.47 22.11 -0.50
N GLU A 30 14.59 21.56 -0.95
CA GLU A 30 14.64 20.22 -1.57
C GLU A 30 14.18 19.11 -0.63
N ARG A 31 14.59 19.16 0.65
CA ARG A 31 14.19 18.17 1.66
C ARG A 31 12.70 18.28 2.00
N PHE A 32 12.18 19.50 2.05
CA PHE A 32 10.78 19.74 2.28
C PHE A 32 9.94 19.23 1.11
N GLU A 33 10.30 19.55 -0.13
CA GLU A 33 9.63 19.04 -1.33
C GLU A 33 9.63 17.50 -1.34
N LYS A 34 10.77 16.88 -1.02
CA LYS A 34 10.88 15.43 -0.91
C LYS A 34 9.97 14.85 0.17
N ALA A 35 9.82 15.52 1.31
CA ALA A 35 8.90 15.10 2.37
C ALA A 35 7.44 15.13 1.87
N GLU A 36 7.04 16.19 1.17
CA GLU A 36 5.69 16.29 0.58
C GLU A 36 5.46 15.24 -0.51
N GLN A 37 6.46 14.93 -1.34
CA GLN A 37 6.39 13.85 -2.32
C GLN A 37 6.16 12.49 -1.66
N TRP A 38 6.89 12.17 -0.58
CA TRP A 38 6.67 10.93 0.18
C TRP A 38 5.31 10.89 0.86
N LYS A 39 4.84 12.03 1.40
CA LYS A 39 3.51 12.18 2.00
C LYS A 39 2.41 11.86 0.98
N MET A 40 2.45 12.50 -0.19
CA MET A 40 1.50 12.23 -1.28
C MET A 40 1.56 10.77 -1.71
N ALA A 41 2.76 10.20 -1.84
CA ALA A 41 2.92 8.80 -2.21
C ALA A 41 2.34 7.84 -1.15
N ALA A 42 2.45 8.16 0.14
CA ALA A 42 1.83 7.38 1.21
C ALA A 42 0.30 7.42 1.13
N GLN A 43 -0.27 8.63 1.02
CA GLN A 43 -1.71 8.84 0.93
C GLN A 43 -2.32 8.16 -0.31
N ASN A 44 -1.65 8.21 -1.46
CA ASN A 44 -2.09 7.52 -2.67
C ASN A 44 -2.15 5.99 -2.48
N ARG A 45 -1.23 5.44 -1.67
CA ARG A 45 -1.20 4.00 -1.38
C ARG A 45 -2.28 3.60 -0.39
N GLU A 46 -2.55 4.42 0.61
CA GLU A 46 -3.66 4.23 1.54
C GLU A 46 -5.01 4.29 0.80
N MET A 47 -5.18 5.25 -0.11
CA MET A 47 -6.37 5.34 -0.96
C MET A 47 -6.55 4.11 -1.86
N ALA A 48 -5.46 3.61 -2.45
CA ALA A 48 -5.51 2.38 -3.24
C ALA A 48 -5.87 1.17 -2.38
N ALA A 49 -5.32 1.06 -1.17
CA ALA A 49 -5.63 -0.01 -0.23
C ALA A 49 -7.10 0.03 0.21
N ALA A 50 -7.64 1.22 0.54
CA ALA A 50 -9.04 1.38 0.90
C ALA A 50 -9.98 0.93 -0.23
N THR A 51 -9.68 1.34 -1.48
CA THR A 51 -10.45 0.93 -2.65
C THR A 51 -10.45 -0.60 -2.83
N GLN A 52 -9.30 -1.24 -2.59
CA GLN A 52 -9.16 -2.70 -2.68
C GLN A 52 -9.92 -3.41 -1.56
N GLN A 53 -9.93 -2.86 -0.35
CA GLN A 53 -10.69 -3.38 0.79
C GLN A 53 -12.20 -3.31 0.53
N ASP A 54 -12.70 -2.18 0.02
CA ASP A 54 -14.13 -2.00 -0.31
C ASP A 54 -14.58 -3.01 -1.38
N GLN A 55 -13.75 -3.21 -2.42
CA GLN A 55 -14.02 -4.20 -3.46
C GLN A 55 -14.01 -5.63 -2.92
N ALA A 56 -13.06 -5.95 -2.04
CA ALA A 56 -12.99 -7.25 -1.39
C ALA A 56 -14.23 -7.51 -0.52
N GLU A 57 -14.68 -6.51 0.27
CA GLU A 57 -15.87 -6.65 1.11
C GLU A 57 -17.12 -6.96 0.28
N SER A 58 -17.32 -6.25 -0.84
CA SER A 58 -18.44 -6.50 -1.75
C SER A 58 -18.44 -7.94 -2.30
N LEU A 59 -17.26 -8.46 -2.65
CA LEU A 59 -17.11 -9.86 -3.08
C LEU A 59 -17.42 -10.84 -1.96
N LEU A 60 -16.93 -10.60 -0.75
CA LEU A 60 -17.17 -11.47 0.41
C LEU A 60 -18.66 -11.52 0.79
N GLN A 61 -19.36 -10.39 0.73
CA GLN A 61 -20.81 -10.33 0.95
C GLN A 61 -21.57 -11.12 -0.12
N THR A 62 -21.14 -11.02 -1.39
CA THR A 62 -21.74 -11.77 -2.49
C THR A 62 -21.48 -13.27 -2.35
N ALA A 63 -20.25 -13.67 -2.02
CA ALA A 63 -19.88 -15.06 -1.77
C ALA A 63 -20.72 -15.69 -0.66
N GLU A 64 -20.94 -14.95 0.43
CA GLU A 64 -21.79 -15.39 1.54
C GLU A 64 -23.23 -15.70 1.10
N SER A 65 -23.77 -14.91 0.18
CA SER A 65 -25.11 -15.16 -0.39
C SER A 65 -25.19 -16.47 -1.18
N PHE A 66 -24.08 -16.94 -1.76
CA PHE A 66 -24.01 -18.21 -2.46
C PHE A 66 -23.87 -19.39 -1.50
N ARG A 67 -23.10 -19.23 -0.40
CA ARG A 67 -22.93 -20.27 0.62
C ARG A 67 -24.27 -20.63 1.29
N LYS A 68 -25.13 -19.64 1.53
CA LYS A 68 -26.46 -19.83 2.16
C LYS A 68 -27.48 -20.60 1.32
N LYS A 69 -27.15 -20.99 0.10
CA LYS A 69 -28.07 -21.73 -0.80
C LYS A 69 -28.01 -23.25 -0.56
N GLU A 70 -27.99 -23.65 0.71
CA GLU A 70 -27.90 -25.06 1.12
C GLU A 70 -29.15 -25.88 0.75
N TYR A 71 -30.28 -25.21 0.51
CA TYR A 71 -31.55 -25.82 0.10
C TYR A 71 -31.56 -26.34 -1.34
N LEU A 72 -30.51 -26.07 -2.13
CA LEU A 72 -30.43 -26.48 -3.53
C LEU A 72 -30.05 -27.96 -3.69
N LYS A 73 -30.31 -28.50 -4.88
CA LYS A 73 -29.82 -29.84 -5.24
C LYS A 73 -28.31 -29.86 -5.21
N GLU A 74 -27.73 -31.02 -4.88
CA GLU A 74 -26.30 -31.15 -4.64
C GLU A 74 -25.44 -30.58 -5.79
N SER A 75 -25.74 -30.91 -7.04
CA SER A 75 -25.00 -30.39 -8.20
C SER A 75 -25.00 -28.85 -8.28
N GLU A 76 -26.13 -28.22 -7.97
CA GLU A 76 -26.27 -26.76 -7.98
C GLU A 76 -25.56 -26.15 -6.77
N ARG A 77 -25.70 -26.76 -5.60
CA ARG A 77 -25.01 -26.37 -4.36
C ARG A 77 -23.49 -26.35 -4.60
N ARG A 78 -22.92 -27.41 -5.17
CA ARG A 78 -21.48 -27.48 -5.49
C ARG A 78 -21.04 -26.36 -6.44
N ALA A 79 -21.83 -26.06 -7.47
CA ALA A 79 -21.53 -24.97 -8.40
C ALA A 79 -21.58 -23.58 -7.73
N TRP A 80 -22.46 -23.37 -6.75
CA TRP A 80 -22.50 -22.13 -5.98
C TRP A 80 -21.34 -22.01 -5.00
N PHE A 81 -20.91 -23.10 -4.37
CA PHE A 81 -19.69 -23.11 -3.57
C PHE A 81 -18.45 -22.82 -4.40
N ASP A 82 -18.33 -23.35 -5.62
CA ASP A 82 -17.21 -23.02 -6.52
C ASP A 82 -17.15 -21.52 -6.82
N LYS A 83 -18.31 -20.91 -7.13
CA LYS A 83 -18.41 -19.45 -7.34
C LYS A 83 -18.10 -18.65 -6.09
N ALA A 84 -18.55 -19.10 -4.91
CA ALA A 84 -18.23 -18.45 -3.64
C ALA A 84 -16.73 -18.49 -3.38
N GLY A 85 -16.09 -19.65 -3.61
CA GLY A 85 -14.64 -19.79 -3.49
C GLY A 85 -13.87 -18.88 -4.46
N ASP A 86 -14.32 -18.75 -5.71
CA ASP A 86 -13.68 -17.87 -6.70
C ASP A 86 -13.76 -16.38 -6.26
N MET A 87 -14.87 -15.98 -5.66
CA MET A 87 -15.05 -14.63 -5.10
C MET A 87 -14.20 -14.41 -3.85
N GLU A 88 -14.16 -15.38 -2.92
CA GLU A 88 -13.35 -15.31 -1.70
C GLU A 88 -11.85 -15.29 -2.00
N LYS A 89 -11.42 -16.09 -2.99
CA LYS A 89 -10.05 -16.04 -3.51
C LYS A 89 -9.73 -14.65 -4.07
N THR A 90 -10.62 -14.09 -4.89
CA THR A 90 -10.42 -12.76 -5.48
C THR A 90 -10.40 -11.67 -4.40
N ALA A 91 -11.22 -11.80 -3.36
CA ALA A 91 -11.16 -10.93 -2.19
C ALA A 91 -9.81 -11.06 -1.45
N GLY A 92 -9.30 -12.29 -1.28
CA GLY A 92 -7.96 -12.53 -0.73
C GLY A 92 -6.84 -11.90 -1.56
N ASP A 93 -6.92 -11.97 -2.90
CA ASP A 93 -6.01 -11.29 -3.83
C ASP A 93 -6.03 -9.76 -3.62
N LEU A 94 -7.21 -9.16 -3.51
CA LEU A 94 -7.39 -7.72 -3.28
C LEU A 94 -6.88 -7.27 -1.91
N LEU A 95 -7.20 -8.01 -0.85
CA LEU A 95 -6.73 -7.73 0.51
C LEU A 95 -5.22 -7.88 0.63
N GLY A 96 -4.65 -8.87 -0.06
CA GLY A 96 -3.20 -9.02 -0.19
C GLY A 96 -2.54 -7.82 -0.89
N ALA A 97 -3.17 -7.30 -1.95
CA ALA A 97 -2.71 -6.09 -2.62
C ALA A 97 -2.85 -4.84 -1.73
N ALA A 98 -3.94 -4.73 -0.95
CA ALA A 98 -4.15 -3.66 0.01
C ALA A 98 -3.05 -3.66 1.08
N PHE A 99 -2.75 -4.84 1.63
CA PHE A 99 -1.65 -5.04 2.54
C PHE A 99 -0.30 -4.58 1.95
N MET A 100 0.03 -4.96 0.71
CA MET A 100 1.26 -4.50 0.04
C MET A 100 1.31 -2.99 -0.18
N ASN A 101 0.17 -2.35 -0.44
CA ASN A 101 0.09 -0.89 -0.56
C ASN A 101 0.32 -0.21 0.79
N LEU A 102 -0.31 -0.71 1.86
CA LEU A 102 -0.13 -0.20 3.21
C LEU A 102 1.31 -0.40 3.70
N ASP A 103 1.95 -1.51 3.39
CA ASP A 103 3.36 -1.74 3.76
C ASP A 103 4.30 -0.71 3.15
N LYS A 104 4.04 -0.32 1.89
CA LYS A 104 4.77 0.76 1.23
C LYS A 104 4.40 2.13 1.80
N ALA A 105 3.14 2.33 2.21
CA ALA A 105 2.73 3.57 2.89
C ALA A 105 3.46 3.75 4.23
N ILE A 106 3.64 2.68 5.00
CA ILE A 106 4.42 2.67 6.25
C ILE A 106 5.85 3.17 5.99
N ALA A 107 6.54 2.60 4.99
CA ALA A 107 7.90 3.02 4.64
C ALA A 107 7.96 4.50 4.20
N ASN A 108 6.95 4.96 3.47
CA ASN A 108 6.85 6.36 3.07
C ASN A 108 6.61 7.28 4.28
N TRP A 109 5.67 6.97 5.17
CA TRP A 109 5.41 7.77 6.37
C TRP A 109 6.61 7.81 7.32
N GLN A 110 7.36 6.72 7.43
CA GLN A 110 8.61 6.70 8.17
C GLN A 110 9.64 7.68 7.57
N SER A 111 9.73 7.73 6.24
CA SER A 111 10.61 8.67 5.53
C SER A 111 10.17 10.12 5.70
N VAL A 112 8.85 10.38 5.67
CA VAL A 112 8.26 11.71 5.94
C VAL A 112 8.62 12.18 7.34
N ALA A 113 8.40 11.32 8.35
CA ALA A 113 8.69 11.65 9.74
C ALA A 113 10.16 11.99 9.97
N GLU A 114 11.08 11.21 9.40
CA GLU A 114 12.52 11.51 9.54
C GLU A 114 12.90 12.82 8.82
N LEU A 115 12.34 13.10 7.64
CA LEU A 115 12.60 14.36 6.94
C LEU A 115 12.10 15.57 7.73
N TYR A 116 10.85 15.56 8.21
CA TYR A 116 10.30 16.66 9.02
C TYR A 116 11.09 16.88 10.32
N LYS A 117 11.56 15.80 10.94
CA LYS A 117 12.48 15.88 12.08
C LYS A 117 13.77 16.61 11.73
N THR A 118 14.39 16.31 10.58
CA THR A 118 15.62 17.02 10.14
C THR A 118 15.39 18.49 9.79
N LEU A 119 14.14 18.85 9.46
CA LEU A 119 13.73 20.21 9.14
C LEU A 119 13.31 21.02 10.38
N GLY A 120 13.09 20.36 11.52
CA GLY A 120 12.60 20.99 12.75
C GLY A 120 11.08 21.18 12.81
N GLU A 121 10.34 20.57 11.88
CA GLU A 121 8.88 20.65 11.74
C GLU A 121 8.18 19.71 12.74
N LYS A 122 8.21 20.05 14.04
CA LYS A 122 7.77 19.17 15.12
C LYS A 122 6.31 18.70 15.02
N GLU A 123 5.40 19.59 14.63
CA GLU A 123 3.97 19.26 14.51
C GLU A 123 3.74 18.28 13.36
N ARG A 124 4.39 18.51 12.21
CA ARG A 124 4.29 17.64 11.04
C ARG A 124 4.98 16.29 11.26
N GLU A 125 6.10 16.26 11.97
CA GLU A 125 6.73 15.01 12.41
C GLU A 125 5.74 14.19 13.27
N ALA A 126 5.09 14.82 14.23
CA ALA A 126 4.12 14.14 15.09
C ALA A 126 2.94 13.59 14.29
N GLU A 127 2.39 14.36 13.35
CA GLU A 127 1.34 13.90 12.43
C GLU A 127 1.81 12.69 11.59
N ALA A 128 3.00 12.77 11.00
CA ALA A 128 3.56 11.68 10.19
C ALA A 128 3.75 10.38 11.00
N ARG A 129 4.17 10.48 12.27
CA ARG A 129 4.27 9.32 13.17
C ARG A 129 2.91 8.72 13.50
N LEU A 130 1.87 9.53 13.67
CA LEU A 130 0.51 9.02 13.88
C LEU A 130 0.00 8.27 12.65
N ASN A 131 0.23 8.81 11.45
CA ASN A 131 -0.14 8.15 10.19
C ASN A 131 0.65 6.86 9.96
N PHE A 132 1.94 6.84 10.31
CA PHE A 132 2.75 5.61 10.31
C PHE A 132 2.13 4.49 11.17
N GLU A 133 1.74 4.79 12.41
CA GLU A 133 1.13 3.79 13.30
C GLU A 133 -0.28 3.39 12.84
N ALA A 134 -1.03 4.31 12.22
CA ALA A 134 -2.32 3.99 11.60
C ALA A 134 -2.15 3.02 10.41
N ALA A 135 -1.24 3.32 9.49
CA ALA A 135 -0.93 2.46 8.35
C ALA A 135 -0.41 1.08 8.77
N ARG A 136 0.40 1.02 9.85
CA ARG A 136 0.90 -0.22 10.41
C ARG A 136 -0.22 -1.12 10.97
N ARG A 137 -1.17 -0.54 11.70
CA ARG A 137 -2.35 -1.27 12.18
C ARG A 137 -3.21 -1.76 11.02
N ALA A 138 -3.52 -0.89 10.06
CA ALA A 138 -4.29 -1.26 8.88
C ALA A 138 -3.61 -2.37 8.05
N ALA A 139 -2.28 -2.37 7.94
CA ALA A 139 -1.54 -3.42 7.24
C ALA A 139 -1.69 -4.78 7.93
N ILE A 140 -1.65 -4.82 9.27
CA ILE A 140 -1.86 -6.04 10.06
C ILE A 140 -3.28 -6.57 9.83
N GLU A 141 -4.29 -5.71 9.88
CA GLU A 141 -5.68 -6.06 9.63
C GLU A 141 -5.90 -6.59 8.21
N ALA A 142 -5.34 -5.92 7.19
CA ALA A 142 -5.43 -6.36 5.79
C ALA A 142 -4.73 -7.72 5.57
N CYS A 143 -3.57 -7.94 6.21
CA CYS A 143 -2.85 -9.20 6.15
C CYS A 143 -3.67 -10.35 6.76
N ALA A 144 -4.30 -10.12 7.92
CA ALA A 144 -5.17 -11.09 8.57
C ALA A 144 -6.39 -11.39 7.69
N ALA A 145 -7.08 -10.35 7.22
CA ALA A 145 -8.27 -10.49 6.40
C ALA A 145 -7.99 -11.22 5.07
N ALA A 146 -6.82 -11.00 4.46
CA ALA A 146 -6.39 -11.75 3.28
C ALA A 146 -6.27 -13.25 3.58
N GLY A 147 -5.62 -13.60 4.71
CA GLY A 147 -5.51 -14.98 5.18
C GLY A 147 -6.89 -15.62 5.36
N ASP A 148 -7.78 -14.94 6.09
CA ASP A 148 -9.15 -15.43 6.35
C ASP A 148 -9.95 -15.63 5.06
N ALA A 149 -9.83 -14.72 4.09
CA ALA A 149 -10.50 -14.85 2.80
C ALA A 149 -10.02 -16.08 2.02
N TYR A 150 -8.72 -16.37 2.05
CA TYR A 150 -8.17 -17.59 1.45
C TYR A 150 -8.58 -18.87 2.20
N GLU A 151 -8.66 -18.84 3.53
CA GLU A 151 -9.19 -19.98 4.30
C GLU A 151 -10.65 -20.27 3.95
N ARG A 152 -11.47 -19.22 3.84
CA ARG A 152 -12.86 -19.34 3.41
C ARG A 152 -12.97 -19.94 2.00
N ALA A 153 -12.12 -19.49 1.08
CA ALA A 153 -12.07 -20.01 -0.29
C ALA A 153 -11.68 -21.49 -0.29
N ALA A 154 -10.68 -21.88 0.51
CA ALA A 154 -10.28 -23.28 0.65
C ALA A 154 -11.44 -24.16 1.16
N ASP A 155 -12.18 -23.70 2.18
CA ASP A 155 -13.35 -24.42 2.67
C ASP A 155 -14.45 -24.54 1.59
N ALA A 156 -14.69 -23.48 0.81
CA ALA A 156 -15.64 -23.51 -0.30
C ALA A 156 -15.23 -24.53 -1.38
N TYR A 157 -13.93 -24.70 -1.63
CA TYR A 157 -13.40 -25.67 -2.59
C TYR A 157 -13.32 -27.11 -2.08
N SER A 158 -13.48 -27.33 -0.78
CA SER A 158 -13.29 -28.63 -0.12
C SER A 158 -14.15 -29.78 -0.72
N PRO A 159 -13.80 -31.06 -0.46
CA PRO A 159 -14.55 -32.21 -0.95
C PRO A 159 -16.03 -32.23 -0.53
N ALA A 160 -16.35 -31.66 0.64
CA ALA A 160 -17.72 -31.55 1.14
C ALA A 160 -18.55 -30.48 0.40
N ASN A 161 -17.86 -29.54 -0.25
CA ASN A 161 -18.44 -28.39 -0.94
C ASN A 161 -18.24 -28.52 -2.46
N ALA A 162 -17.38 -27.70 -3.08
CA ALA A 162 -17.24 -27.72 -4.53
C ALA A 162 -16.48 -28.95 -5.09
N ALA A 163 -15.74 -29.68 -4.23
CA ALA A 163 -14.87 -30.80 -4.61
C ALA A 163 -13.82 -30.41 -5.69
N GLN A 164 -13.13 -29.30 -5.46
CA GLN A 164 -12.09 -28.72 -6.32
C GLN A 164 -10.71 -28.81 -5.65
N PRO A 165 -10.07 -30.00 -5.61
CA PRO A 165 -8.89 -30.25 -4.76
C PRO A 165 -7.68 -29.37 -5.11
N MET A 166 -7.49 -29.03 -6.39
CA MET A 166 -6.39 -28.14 -6.80
C MET A 166 -6.61 -26.70 -6.32
N LYS A 167 -7.84 -26.20 -6.39
CA LYS A 167 -8.17 -24.84 -5.92
C LYS A 167 -8.10 -24.75 -4.39
N GLU A 168 -8.58 -25.78 -3.68
CA GLU A 168 -8.47 -25.91 -2.23
C GLU A 168 -7.01 -25.84 -1.76
N ALA A 169 -6.11 -26.62 -2.39
CA ALA A 169 -4.71 -26.64 -2.04
C ALA A 169 -4.03 -25.27 -2.26
N GLN A 170 -4.30 -24.62 -3.39
CA GLN A 170 -3.76 -23.28 -3.70
C GLN A 170 -4.23 -22.22 -2.70
N ALA A 171 -5.53 -22.22 -2.37
CA ALA A 171 -6.09 -21.29 -1.39
C ALA A 171 -5.52 -21.55 0.01
N SER A 172 -5.38 -22.82 0.41
CA SER A 172 -4.77 -23.19 1.69
C SER A 172 -3.32 -22.75 1.82
N GLU A 173 -2.53 -22.90 0.75
CA GLU A 173 -1.15 -22.43 0.71
C GLU A 173 -1.07 -20.91 0.88
N LYS A 174 -1.94 -20.16 0.19
CA LYS A 174 -2.03 -18.70 0.32
C LYS A 174 -2.43 -18.28 1.73
N ALA A 175 -3.43 -18.92 2.33
CA ALA A 175 -3.81 -18.68 3.72
C ALA A 175 -2.64 -18.89 4.68
N ALA A 176 -1.88 -19.99 4.51
CA ALA A 176 -0.69 -20.26 5.31
C ALA A 176 0.38 -19.17 5.14
N GLN A 177 0.67 -18.73 3.91
CA GLN A 177 1.61 -17.64 3.64
C GLN A 177 1.22 -16.36 4.39
N PHE A 178 -0.05 -15.95 4.37
CA PHE A 178 -0.52 -14.76 5.08
C PHE A 178 -0.46 -14.92 6.61
N ARG A 179 -0.75 -16.11 7.15
CA ARG A 179 -0.59 -16.39 8.60
C ARG A 179 0.87 -16.30 9.04
N GLU A 180 1.80 -16.81 8.24
CA GLU A 180 3.23 -16.67 8.51
C GLU A 180 3.68 -15.21 8.48
N MET A 181 3.22 -14.43 7.49
CA MET A 181 3.48 -12.99 7.41
C MET A 181 2.92 -12.23 8.62
N LEU A 182 1.69 -12.55 9.04
CA LEU A 182 1.06 -11.95 10.21
C LEU A 182 1.84 -12.27 11.49
N ALA A 183 2.22 -13.53 11.69
CA ALA A 183 3.00 -13.96 12.83
C ALA A 183 4.38 -13.28 12.88
N ALA A 184 5.02 -13.07 11.73
CA ALA A 184 6.29 -12.35 11.66
C ALA A 184 6.19 -10.87 12.06
N ARG A 185 5.02 -10.24 11.90
CA ARG A 185 4.77 -8.83 12.22
C ARG A 185 4.30 -8.57 13.66
N GLN A 186 3.85 -9.61 14.36
CA GLN A 186 3.41 -9.54 15.76
C GLN A 186 4.53 -9.86 16.76
N ARG A 187 5.69 -10.32 16.27
CA ARG A 187 6.92 -10.51 17.07
C ARG A 187 7.66 -9.19 17.24
#